data_AF-A0A818CML2-F1
#
_entry.id   AF-A0A818CML2-F1
#
_cell.length_a   1.000
_cell.length_b   1.000
_cell.length_c   1.000
_cell.angle_alpha   90.00
_cell.angle_beta   90.00
_cell.angle_gamma   90.00
#
_symmetry.space_group_name_H-M   'P 1'
#
loop_
_entity.id
_entity.type
_entity.pdbx_description
1 polymer ?
#
loop_
_entity_poly.entity_id
_entity_poly.type
_entity_poly.pdbx_seq_one_letter_code
_entity_poly.pdbx_strand_id
1 'polypeptide(L)'
;MSTKNKSSFEILPVELVHRIFDQLDAHTILYSIRCVCKRLHSIASIYNRYELDFRFMSKSDLPVMAHIIDPKNIISLTLADGIRTRCQIRLFRF
;
A
#
# COMPACT_ATOMS: atom_id res chain seq x y z
N MET A 1 -30.92 20.49 7.93
CA MET A 1 -29.67 19.74 8.20
C MET A 1 -29.63 18.57 7.23
N SER A 2 -28.67 18.53 6.30
CA SER A 2 -28.58 17.47 5.29
C SER A 2 -28.01 16.20 5.92
N THR A 3 -28.80 15.14 5.99
CA THR A 3 -28.35 13.81 6.39
C THR A 3 -27.45 13.27 5.28
N LYS A 4 -26.13 13.45 5.41
CA LYS A 4 -25.16 12.76 4.56
C LYS A 4 -25.40 11.26 4.70
N ASN A 5 -26.03 10.64 3.70
CA ASN A 5 -26.10 9.20 3.60
C ASN A 5 -24.66 8.69 3.52
N LYS A 6 -24.21 8.06 4.61
CA LYS A 6 -22.90 7.40 4.64
C LYS A 6 -22.91 6.35 3.53
N SER A 7 -21.86 6.35 2.71
CA SER A 7 -21.73 5.33 1.67
C SER A 7 -21.70 3.94 2.32
N SER A 8 -22.15 2.91 1.61
CA SER A 8 -22.01 1.52 2.05
C SER A 8 -20.56 1.17 2.41
N PHE A 9 -19.60 1.83 1.75
CA PHE A 9 -18.20 1.67 2.05
C PHE A 9 -17.84 2.22 3.43
N GLU A 10 -18.38 3.37 3.85
CA GLU A 10 -18.07 4.02 5.14
C GLU A 10 -18.52 3.24 6.37
N ILE A 11 -19.55 2.40 6.22
CA ILE A 11 -20.09 1.57 7.31
C ILE A 11 -19.47 0.17 7.36
N LEU A 12 -18.63 -0.20 6.39
CA LEU A 12 -18.00 -1.51 6.34
C LEU A 12 -17.04 -1.71 7.54
N PRO A 13 -17.01 -2.88 8.18
CA PRO A 13 -15.95 -3.25 9.11
C PRO A 13 -14.57 -3.17 8.44
N VAL A 14 -13.55 -2.76 9.20
CA VAL A 14 -12.18 -2.58 8.67
C VAL A 14 -11.61 -3.87 8.11
N GLU A 15 -11.95 -5.01 8.70
CA GLU A 15 -11.52 -6.34 8.30
C GLU A 15 -12.02 -6.69 6.89
N LEU A 16 -13.25 -6.26 6.55
CA LEU A 16 -13.79 -6.47 5.21
C LEU A 16 -13.11 -5.55 4.19
N VAL A 17 -12.75 -4.32 4.59
CA VAL A 17 -11.97 -3.42 3.72
C VAL A 17 -10.57 -3.99 3.48
N HIS A 18 -9.93 -4.55 4.51
CA HIS A 18 -8.64 -5.24 4.36
C HIS A 18 -8.74 -6.45 3.42
N ARG A 19 -9.83 -7.23 3.47
CA ARG A 19 -10.06 -8.32 2.50
C ARG A 19 -10.19 -7.83 1.06
N ILE A 20 -10.72 -6.63 0.85
CA ILE A 20 -10.73 -6.00 -0.48
C ILE A 20 -9.31 -5.59 -0.87
N PHE A 21 -8.54 -5.02 0.07
CA PHE A 21 -7.14 -4.66 -0.18
C PHE A 21 -6.25 -5.87 -0.47
N ASP A 22 -6.53 -7.04 0.13
CA ASP A 22 -5.83 -8.29 -0.16
C ASP A 22 -5.95 -8.72 -1.65
N GLN A 23 -6.87 -8.13 -2.42
CA GLN A 23 -7.07 -8.39 -3.85
C GLN A 23 -6.47 -7.32 -4.76
N LEU A 24 -5.76 -6.33 -4.20
CA LEU A 24 -5.23 -5.19 -4.91
C LEU A 24 -3.72 -5.12 -4.76
N ASP A 25 -3.04 -4.60 -5.77
CA ASP A 25 -1.62 -4.31 -5.66
C ASP A 25 -1.37 -3.08 -4.78
N ALA A 26 -0.16 -3.03 -4.21
CA ALA A 26 0.23 -1.94 -3.33
C ALA A 26 0.18 -0.56 -4.01
N HIS A 27 0.44 -0.48 -5.33
CA HIS A 27 0.38 0.80 -6.03
C HIS A 27 -1.04 1.36 -6.04
N THR A 28 -2.03 0.53 -6.38
CA THR A 28 -3.45 0.92 -6.31
C THR A 28 -3.87 1.34 -4.91
N ILE A 29 -3.47 0.60 -3.88
CA ILE A 29 -3.85 0.94 -2.50
C ILE A 29 -3.23 2.28 -2.08
N LEU A 30 -1.92 2.43 -2.29
CA LEU A 30 -1.13 3.55 -1.78
C LEU A 30 -1.38 4.87 -2.52
N TYR A 31 -1.59 4.83 -3.83
CA TYR A 31 -1.73 6.03 -4.67
C TYR A 31 -3.16 6.32 -5.10
N SER A 32 -3.99 5.30 -5.33
CA SER A 32 -5.36 5.51 -5.78
C SER A 32 -6.32 5.55 -4.60
N ILE A 33 -6.41 4.47 -3.82
CA ILE A 33 -7.43 4.31 -2.78
C ILE A 33 -7.21 5.26 -1.60
N ARG A 34 -5.97 5.33 -1.11
CA ARG A 34 -5.61 6.15 0.06
C ARG A 34 -5.99 7.62 -0.11
N CYS A 35 -6.00 8.13 -1.34
CA CYS A 35 -6.26 9.54 -1.66
C CYS A 35 -7.76 9.87 -1.80
N VAL A 36 -8.66 8.88 -1.79
CA VAL A 36 -10.09 9.08 -2.07
C VAL A 36 -10.81 9.77 -0.91
N CYS A 37 -10.64 9.28 0.32
CA CYS A 37 -11.29 9.86 1.50
C CYS A 37 -10.51 9.59 2.79
N LYS A 38 -10.81 10.36 3.84
CA LYS A 38 -10.13 10.27 5.15
C LYS A 38 -10.17 8.86 5.75
N ARG A 39 -11.30 8.15 5.61
CA ARG A 39 -11.45 6.80 6.14
C ARG A 39 -10.56 5.80 5.40
N LEU A 40 -10.57 5.84 4.06
CA LEU A 40 -9.70 5.01 3.24
C LEU A 40 -8.22 5.32 3.50
N HIS A 41 -7.88 6.59 3.70
CA HIS A 41 -6.55 6.99 4.12
C HIS A 41 -6.14 6.29 5.42
N SER A 42 -6.96 6.42 6.48
CA SER A 42 -6.67 5.81 7.78
C SER A 42 -6.56 4.29 7.72
N ILE A 43 -7.43 3.63 6.96
CA ILE A 43 -7.40 2.16 6.81
C ILE A 43 -6.13 1.73 6.04
N ALA A 44 -5.78 2.39 4.95
CA ALA A 44 -4.56 2.10 4.21
C ALA A 44 -3.30 2.31 5.07
N SER A 45 -3.27 3.32 5.96
CA SER A 45 -2.13 3.58 6.84
C SER A 45 -1.85 2.47 7.86
N ILE A 46 -2.86 1.70 8.27
CA ILE A 46 -2.72 0.59 9.23
C ILE A 46 -2.68 -0.79 8.56
N TYR A 47 -2.86 -0.84 7.24
CA TYR A 47 -2.76 -2.07 6.49
C TYR A 47 -1.29 -2.53 6.47
N ASN A 48 -1.05 -3.80 6.80
CA ASN A 48 0.29 -4.35 6.98
C ASN A 48 0.54 -5.60 6.12
N ARG A 49 -0.29 -5.82 5.09
CA ARG A 49 -0.21 -6.97 4.18
C ARG A 49 0.10 -6.52 2.75
N TYR A 50 0.88 -5.46 2.62
CA TYR A 50 1.35 -5.00 1.33
C TYR A 50 2.28 -6.04 0.72
N GLU A 51 1.97 -6.48 -0.50
CA GLU A 51 2.89 -7.25 -1.33
C GLU A 51 3.49 -6.32 -2.39
N LEU A 52 4.79 -6.04 -2.27
CA LEU A 52 5.52 -5.20 -3.22
C LEU A 52 6.24 -6.08 -4.24
N ASP A 53 5.72 -6.12 -5.47
CA ASP A 53 6.40 -6.79 -6.58
C ASP A 53 7.26 -5.80 -7.39
N PHE A 54 8.57 -5.88 -7.16
CA PHE A 54 9.57 -5.04 -7.82
C PHE A 54 9.68 -5.26 -9.34
N ARG A 55 9.11 -6.35 -9.89
CA ARG A 55 9.14 -6.64 -11.36
C ARG A 55 8.29 -5.67 -12.17
N PHE A 56 7.28 -5.07 -11.53
CA PHE A 56 6.31 -4.15 -12.13
C PHE A 56 6.48 -2.70 -11.63
N MET A 57 7.43 -2.48 -10.72
CA MET A 57 7.66 -1.19 -10.09
C MET A 57 8.88 -0.48 -10.70
N SER A 58 8.79 0.83 -10.91
CA SER A 58 9.95 1.61 -11.31
C SER A 58 10.89 1.85 -10.13
N LYS A 59 12.19 2.10 -10.39
CA LYS A 59 13.14 2.44 -9.32
C LYS A 59 12.74 3.67 -8.50
N SER A 60 12.00 4.59 -9.11
CA SER A 60 11.52 5.82 -8.46
C SER A 60 10.35 5.61 -7.51
N ASP A 61 9.55 4.56 -7.68
CA ASP A 61 8.35 4.35 -6.86
C ASP A 61 8.68 3.81 -5.47
N LEU A 62 9.77 3.05 -5.38
CA LEU A 62 10.18 2.37 -4.14
C LEU A 62 10.44 3.35 -2.98
N PRO A 63 11.28 4.40 -3.12
CA PRO A 63 11.50 5.34 -2.01
C PRO A 63 10.20 6.02 -1.56
N VAL A 64 9.32 6.34 -2.51
CA VAL A 64 8.03 6.99 -2.22
C VAL A 64 7.11 6.04 -1.46
N MET A 65 6.97 4.79 -1.91
CA MET A 65 6.18 3.78 -1.20
C MET A 65 6.74 3.48 0.19
N ALA A 66 8.06 3.39 0.32
CA ALA A 66 8.73 3.15 1.60
C ALA A 66 8.54 4.31 2.59
N HIS A 67 8.31 5.54 2.12
CA HIS A 67 7.93 6.67 3.00
C HIS A 67 6.46 6.65 3.42
N ILE A 68 5.61 5.98 2.65
CA ILE A 68 4.19 5.87 2.95
C ILE A 68 3.92 4.72 3.92
N ILE A 69 4.55 3.58 3.68
CA ILE A 69 4.40 2.39 4.52
C ILE A 69 5.17 2.61 5.80
N ASP A 70 4.48 2.54 6.95
CA ASP A 70 5.17 2.55 8.25
C ASP A 70 6.14 1.37 8.31
N PRO A 71 7.44 1.58 8.57
CA PRO A 71 8.42 0.51 8.67
C PRO A 71 8.01 -0.62 9.64
N LYS A 72 7.22 -0.32 10.68
CA LYS A 72 6.71 -1.32 11.65
C LYS A 72 5.70 -2.29 11.03
N ASN A 73 5.09 -1.93 9.91
CA ASN A 73 4.14 -2.77 9.18
C ASN A 73 4.83 -3.64 8.12
N ILE A 74 6.16 -3.55 7.98
CA ILE A 74 6.93 -4.41 7.07
C ILE A 74 7.19 -5.75 7.78
N ILE A 75 6.44 -6.78 7.38
CA ILE A 75 6.59 -8.14 7.95
C ILE A 75 7.76 -8.88 7.30
N SER A 76 7.94 -8.72 5.99
CA SER A 76 9.04 -9.32 5.24
C SER A 76 9.42 -8.46 4.05
N LEU A 77 10.71 -8.41 3.72
CA LEU A 77 11.23 -7.74 2.54
C LEU A 77 12.03 -8.76 1.73
N THR A 78 11.54 -9.09 0.54
CA THR A 78 12.26 -9.97 -0.39
C THR A 78 12.93 -9.13 -1.46
N LEU A 79 14.25 -9.13 -1.46
CA LEU A 79 15.07 -8.43 -2.45
C LEU A 79 15.46 -9.40 -3.57
N ALA A 80 15.14 -9.06 -4.82
CA ALA A 80 15.48 -9.87 -5.99
C ALA A 80 16.29 -9.06 -7.02
N ASP A 81 17.44 -9.58 -7.43
CA ASP A 81 18.31 -8.99 -8.46
C ASP A 81 17.98 -9.62 -9.83
N GLY A 82 16.86 -9.21 -10.41
CA GLY A 82 16.40 -9.65 -11.73
C GLY A 82 16.90 -8.74 -12.85
N ILE A 83 16.75 -9.17 -14.10
CA ILE A 83 17.16 -8.41 -15.30
C ILE A 83 16.56 -6.99 -15.32
N ARG A 84 15.33 -6.82 -14.81
CA ARG A 84 14.63 -5.52 -14.67
C ARG A 84 15.00 -4.71 -13.42
N THR A 85 15.49 -5.36 -12.38
CA THR A 85 15.76 -4.76 -11.05
C THR A 85 17.25 -4.68 -10.72
N ARG A 86 18.12 -4.85 -11.72
CA ARG A 86 19.59 -4.86 -11.54
C ARG A 86 20.06 -3.74 -10.61
N CYS A 87 20.80 -4.14 -9.59
CA CYS A 87 21.41 -3.29 -8.57
C CYS A 87 20.42 -2.66 -7.55
N GLN A 88 19.13 -3.02 -7.53
CA GLN A 88 18.19 -2.48 -6.52
C GLN A 88 18.60 -2.87 -5.10
N ILE A 89 19.23 -4.03 -4.90
CA ILE A 89 19.73 -4.47 -3.59
C ILE A 89 20.72 -3.45 -2.99
N ARG A 90 21.52 -2.77 -3.83
CA ARG A 90 22.51 -1.77 -3.37
C ARG A 90 21.88 -0.50 -2.79
N LEU A 91 20.59 -0.27 -3.01
CA LEU A 91 19.87 0.89 -2.48
C LEU A 91 19.48 0.69 -1.00
N PHE A 92 19.43 -0.56 -0.54
CA PHE A 92 19.19 -0.89 0.85
C PHE A 92 20.55 -0.94 1.57
N ARG A 93 20.90 0.16 2.24
CA ARG A 93 21.99 0.16 3.23
C ARG A 93 21.39 -0.20 4.58
N PHE A 94 21.73 -1.38 5.09
CA PHE A 94 21.47 -1.78 6.46
C PHE A 94 22.48 -1.11 7.40
#